data_AF-A0A271VME1-F1
#
_entry.id   AF-A0A271VME1-F1
#
_cell.length_a   1.000
_cell.length_b   1.000
_cell.length_c   1.000
_cell.angle_alpha   90.00
_cell.angle_beta   90.00
_cell.angle_gamma   90.00
#
_symmetry.space_group_name_H-M   'P 1'
#
loop_
_entity.id
_entity.type
_entity.pdbx_description
1 polymer ?
#
loop_
_entity_poly.entity_id
_entity_poly.type
_entity_poly.pdbx_seq_one_letter_code
_entity_poly.pdbx_strand_id
1 'polypeptide(L)'
;MNQAQVIAKVIELLGGVEQLRINSDRSLQEINSKWHQHTEIIGRVLRAHLFVEHYMAGYLVSSSSSTSRKKADKLTFAQKVDLVEKANEPQLEEFLAGIRCLNRIRNDIAHNLAIELTLDSIKDIAETKLFVALRRELAKPNEPCSQPISVIESFSKHVGVVFDSISDPNSLSKIFAKALAEQQT
;
A
#
# COMPACT_ATOMS: atom_id res chain seq x y z
N MET A 1 -27.89 -28.25 -36.67
CA MET A 1 -28.78 -27.54 -35.72
C MET A 1 -28.42 -26.06 -35.75
N ASN A 2 -29.37 -25.19 -36.06
CA ASN A 2 -29.19 -23.72 -36.13
C ASN A 2 -29.08 -23.15 -34.69
N GLN A 3 -28.31 -22.06 -34.49
CA GLN A 3 -28.18 -21.37 -33.19
C GLN A 3 -29.52 -21.09 -32.48
N ALA A 4 -30.57 -20.72 -33.23
CA ALA A 4 -31.92 -20.53 -32.72
C ALA A 4 -32.54 -21.83 -32.17
N GLN A 5 -32.30 -22.97 -32.83
CA GLN A 5 -32.76 -24.28 -32.35
C GLN A 5 -32.01 -24.72 -31.09
N VAL A 6 -30.72 -24.39 -31.00
CA VAL A 6 -29.91 -24.62 -29.79
C VAL A 6 -30.47 -23.80 -28.62
N ILE A 7 -30.71 -22.50 -28.81
CA ILE A 7 -31.22 -21.62 -27.76
C ILE A 7 -32.63 -22.04 -27.32
N ALA A 8 -33.51 -22.38 -28.25
CA ALA A 8 -34.84 -22.90 -27.91
C ALA A 8 -34.75 -24.15 -27.03
N LYS A 9 -33.83 -25.08 -27.33
CA LYS A 9 -33.64 -26.28 -26.52
C LYS A 9 -33.04 -25.97 -25.15
N VAL A 10 -32.12 -25.01 -25.06
CA VAL A 10 -31.55 -24.54 -23.77
C VAL A 10 -32.64 -23.94 -22.88
N ILE A 11 -33.50 -23.08 -23.45
CA ILE A 11 -34.63 -22.47 -22.72
C ILE A 11 -35.57 -23.56 -22.18
N GLU A 12 -35.91 -24.54 -23.01
CA GLU A 12 -36.75 -25.67 -22.60
C GLU A 12 -36.11 -26.46 -21.44
N LEU A 13 -34.82 -26.81 -21.56
CA LEU A 13 -34.08 -27.56 -20.53
C LEU A 13 -33.94 -26.79 -19.21
N LEU A 14 -33.94 -25.47 -19.25
CA LEU A 14 -33.86 -24.61 -18.06
C LEU A 14 -35.23 -24.32 -17.40
N GLY A 15 -36.32 -24.91 -17.91
CA GLY A 15 -37.67 -24.74 -17.35
C GLY A 15 -38.47 -23.58 -17.96
N GLY A 16 -38.07 -23.10 -19.14
CA GLY A 16 -38.74 -22.02 -19.87
C GLY A 16 -38.07 -20.66 -19.69
N VAL A 17 -38.57 -19.67 -20.45
CA VAL A 17 -37.98 -18.31 -20.52
C VAL A 17 -37.96 -17.63 -19.15
N GLU A 18 -39.02 -17.80 -18.35
CA GLU A 18 -39.10 -17.15 -17.05
C GLU A 18 -38.08 -17.72 -16.06
N GLN A 19 -37.88 -19.04 -16.05
CA GLN A 19 -36.90 -19.65 -15.16
C GLN A 19 -35.45 -19.30 -15.59
N LEU A 20 -35.20 -19.22 -16.90
CA LEU A 20 -33.94 -18.69 -17.43
C LEU A 20 -33.71 -17.24 -16.98
N ARG A 21 -34.74 -16.40 -17.00
CA ARG A 21 -34.67 -14.99 -16.57
C ARG A 21 -34.33 -14.89 -15.07
N ILE A 22 -35.07 -15.61 -14.22
CA ILE A 22 -34.82 -15.65 -12.77
C ILE A 22 -33.38 -16.10 -12.46
N ASN A 23 -32.92 -17.17 -13.11
CA ASN A 23 -31.57 -17.69 -12.89
C ASN A 23 -30.50 -16.72 -13.38
N SER A 24 -30.72 -16.07 -14.54
CA SER A 24 -29.80 -15.08 -15.10
C SER A 24 -29.71 -13.84 -14.21
N ASP A 25 -30.85 -13.34 -13.73
CA ASP A 25 -30.91 -12.20 -12.81
C ASP A 25 -30.16 -12.49 -11.51
N ARG A 26 -30.35 -13.69 -10.93
CA ARG A 26 -29.60 -14.14 -9.73
C ARG A 26 -28.11 -14.17 -9.98
N SER A 27 -27.66 -14.81 -11.08
CA SER A 27 -26.24 -14.90 -11.41
C SER A 27 -25.62 -13.52 -11.67
N LEU A 28 -26.34 -12.62 -12.34
CA LEU A 28 -25.88 -11.24 -12.55
C LEU A 28 -25.75 -10.48 -11.24
N GLN A 29 -26.68 -10.65 -10.30
CA GLN A 29 -26.58 -10.04 -8.98
C GLN A 29 -25.36 -10.54 -8.20
N GLU A 30 -25.08 -11.84 -8.23
CA GLU A 30 -23.90 -12.43 -7.59
C GLU A 30 -22.59 -11.92 -8.22
N ILE A 31 -22.54 -11.82 -9.54
CA ILE A 31 -21.38 -11.26 -10.26
C ILE A 31 -21.18 -9.80 -9.91
N ASN A 32 -22.24 -8.98 -9.95
CA ASN A 32 -22.16 -7.56 -9.64
C ASN A 32 -21.75 -7.32 -8.18
N SER A 33 -22.27 -8.13 -7.25
CA SER A 33 -21.86 -8.08 -5.84
C SER A 33 -20.35 -8.30 -5.69
N LYS A 34 -19.81 -9.35 -6.32
CA LYS A 34 -18.37 -9.63 -6.32
C LYS A 34 -17.54 -8.57 -7.05
N TRP A 35 -18.07 -7.99 -8.12
CA TRP A 35 -17.38 -6.97 -8.91
C TRP A 35 -17.21 -5.65 -8.14
N HIS A 36 -18.23 -5.25 -7.38
CA HIS A 36 -18.21 -4.00 -6.61
C HIS A 36 -17.55 -4.13 -5.24
N GLN A 37 -17.31 -5.36 -4.79
CA GLN A 37 -16.74 -5.67 -3.49
C GLN A 37 -15.37 -4.98 -3.27
N HIS A 38 -15.26 -4.25 -2.15
CA HIS A 38 -14.02 -3.63 -1.62
C HIS A 38 -13.22 -2.71 -2.58
N THR A 39 -13.80 -2.27 -3.69
CA THR A 39 -13.14 -1.40 -4.69
C THR A 39 -12.43 -0.18 -4.09
N GLU A 40 -13.05 0.51 -3.13
CA GLU A 40 -12.45 1.66 -2.44
C GLU A 40 -11.21 1.28 -1.62
N ILE A 41 -11.30 0.22 -0.82
CA ILE A 41 -10.21 -0.24 0.05
C ILE A 41 -9.00 -0.65 -0.79
N ILE A 42 -9.25 -1.40 -1.86
CA ILE A 42 -8.22 -1.83 -2.82
C ILE A 42 -7.49 -0.59 -3.37
N GLY A 43 -8.24 0.39 -3.87
CA GLY A 43 -7.66 1.62 -4.42
C GLY A 43 -6.85 2.41 -3.39
N ARG A 44 -7.33 2.49 -2.15
CA ARG A 44 -6.66 3.24 -1.07
C ARG A 44 -5.36 2.58 -0.62
N VAL A 45 -5.34 1.26 -0.46
CA VAL A 45 -4.10 0.52 -0.13
C VAL A 45 -3.11 0.59 -1.27
N LEU A 46 -3.56 0.41 -2.53
CA LEU A 46 -2.69 0.53 -3.69
C LEU A 46 -2.04 1.92 -3.77
N ARG A 47 -2.83 2.99 -3.54
CA ARG A 47 -2.31 4.35 -3.47
C ARG A 47 -1.28 4.52 -2.35
N ALA A 48 -1.55 3.99 -1.17
CA ALA A 48 -0.64 4.05 -0.02
C ALA A 48 0.70 3.34 -0.32
N HIS A 49 0.65 2.18 -0.97
CA HIS A 49 1.81 1.43 -1.44
C HIS A 49 2.63 2.22 -2.48
N LEU A 50 1.98 2.71 -3.54
CA LEU A 50 2.65 3.47 -4.60
C LEU A 50 3.28 4.76 -4.07
N PHE A 51 2.64 5.42 -3.09
CA PHE A 51 3.18 6.60 -2.45
C PHE A 51 4.49 6.30 -1.72
N VAL A 52 4.53 5.25 -0.88
CA VAL A 52 5.77 4.85 -0.20
C VAL A 52 6.84 4.45 -1.21
N GLU A 53 6.47 3.71 -2.26
CA GLU A 53 7.41 3.28 -3.30
C GLU A 53 8.05 4.46 -4.04
N HIS A 54 7.28 5.52 -4.32
CA HIS A 54 7.77 6.73 -4.97
C HIS A 54 8.89 7.40 -4.14
N TYR A 55 8.65 7.66 -2.86
CA TYR A 55 9.65 8.31 -2.00
C TYR A 55 10.84 7.39 -1.71
N MET A 56 10.59 6.09 -1.51
CA MET A 56 11.66 5.11 -1.34
C MET A 56 12.57 5.03 -2.57
N ALA A 57 12.00 5.05 -3.78
CA ALA A 57 12.78 5.08 -5.02
C ALA A 57 13.62 6.36 -5.12
N GLY A 58 13.03 7.52 -4.80
CA GLY A 58 13.73 8.80 -4.74
C GLY A 58 14.93 8.77 -3.79
N TYR A 59 14.74 8.23 -2.59
CA TYR A 59 15.82 8.02 -1.61
C TYR A 59 16.93 7.11 -2.13
N LEU A 60 16.60 5.98 -2.77
CA LEU A 60 17.62 5.07 -3.33
C LEU A 60 18.40 5.72 -4.49
N VAL A 61 17.77 6.61 -5.25
CA VAL A 61 18.40 7.37 -6.35
C VAL A 61 19.34 8.47 -5.83
N SER A 62 19.00 9.10 -4.70
CA SER A 62 19.80 10.16 -4.08
C SER A 62 20.99 9.61 -3.29
N SER A 63 20.81 8.47 -2.61
CA SER A 63 21.84 7.80 -1.80
C SER A 63 22.84 6.96 -2.62
N SER A 64 22.54 6.62 -3.87
CA SER A 64 23.42 5.82 -4.72
C SER A 64 24.53 6.61 -5.40
N SER A 65 25.74 6.03 -5.46
CA SER A 65 26.76 6.46 -6.42
C SER A 65 26.26 6.25 -7.86
N SER A 66 26.73 7.08 -8.79
CA SER A 66 26.17 7.26 -10.15
C SER A 66 25.93 5.99 -10.97
N THR A 67 26.62 4.89 -10.67
CA THR A 67 26.47 3.58 -11.34
C THR A 67 25.24 2.78 -10.89
N SER A 68 24.76 2.97 -9.65
CA SER A 68 23.60 2.23 -9.09
C SER A 68 22.26 2.92 -9.37
N ARG A 69 22.30 4.21 -9.76
CA ARG A 69 21.13 5.06 -10.05
C ARG A 69 20.21 4.52 -11.16
N LYS A 70 20.76 3.78 -12.14
CA LYS A 70 20.03 3.31 -13.33
C LYS A 70 19.14 2.06 -13.12
N LYS A 71 19.00 1.56 -11.89
CA LYS A 71 18.24 0.33 -11.62
C LYS A 71 17.07 0.47 -10.66
N ALA A 72 16.96 1.54 -9.87
CA ALA A 72 15.93 1.67 -8.82
C ALA A 72 14.50 1.51 -9.37
N ASP A 73 14.18 2.14 -10.50
CA ASP A 73 12.84 2.05 -11.12
C ASP A 73 12.49 0.66 -11.64
N LYS A 74 13.50 -0.21 -11.87
CA LYS A 74 13.31 -1.59 -12.35
C LYS A 74 13.24 -2.61 -11.23
N LEU A 75 13.52 -2.20 -9.99
CA LEU A 75 13.46 -3.10 -8.83
C LEU A 75 12.02 -3.28 -8.38
N THR A 76 11.68 -4.46 -7.88
CA THR A 76 10.42 -4.67 -7.18
C THR A 76 10.41 -3.93 -5.84
N PHE A 77 9.23 -3.68 -5.28
CA PHE A 77 9.10 -3.06 -3.96
C PHE A 77 9.94 -3.79 -2.89
N ALA A 78 9.88 -5.12 -2.85
CA ALA A 78 10.65 -5.92 -1.90
C ALA A 78 12.16 -5.72 -2.06
N GLN A 79 12.66 -5.72 -3.30
CA GLN A 79 14.07 -5.46 -3.58
C GLN A 79 14.51 -4.06 -3.16
N LYS A 80 13.64 -3.05 -3.31
CA LYS A 80 13.90 -1.69 -2.82
C LYS A 80 14.00 -1.67 -1.29
N VAL A 81 13.09 -2.34 -0.59
CA VAL A 81 13.14 -2.45 0.89
C VAL A 81 14.45 -3.10 1.35
N ASP A 82 14.90 -4.17 0.70
CA ASP A 82 16.16 -4.83 1.05
C ASP A 82 17.38 -3.93 0.83
N LEU A 83 17.34 -3.02 -0.15
CA LEU A 83 18.39 -1.99 -0.33
C LEU A 83 18.34 -0.91 0.75
N VAL A 84 17.14 -0.48 1.15
CA VAL A 84 16.96 0.48 2.25
C VAL A 84 17.50 -0.10 3.56
N GLU A 85 17.17 -1.35 3.87
CA GLU A 85 17.67 -2.04 5.05
C GLU A 85 19.21 -2.14 5.04
N LYS A 86 19.82 -2.45 3.88
CA LYS A 86 21.28 -2.47 3.73
C LYS A 86 21.95 -1.11 3.86
N ALA A 87 21.24 -0.02 3.59
CA ALA A 87 21.75 1.33 3.82
C ALA A 87 21.92 1.63 5.32
N ASN A 88 21.26 0.87 6.20
CA ASN A 88 21.40 0.91 7.65
C ASN A 88 21.18 2.32 8.24
N GLU A 89 20.20 3.05 7.70
CA GLU A 89 19.80 4.36 8.20
C GLU A 89 18.97 4.22 9.48
N PRO A 90 19.43 4.73 10.64
CA PRO A 90 18.75 4.53 11.93
C PRO A 90 17.31 5.06 11.96
N GLN A 91 17.04 6.12 11.19
CA GLN A 91 15.72 6.74 11.10
C GLN A 91 14.68 5.86 10.38
N LEU A 92 15.15 4.87 9.60
CA LEU A 92 14.28 3.97 8.83
C LEU A 92 14.10 2.60 9.48
N GLU A 93 14.99 2.22 10.40
CA GLU A 93 15.03 0.88 11.00
C GLU A 93 13.68 0.45 11.59
N GLU A 94 13.04 1.31 12.38
CA GLU A 94 11.77 0.98 13.01
C GLU A 94 10.57 0.93 12.05
N PHE A 95 10.70 1.53 10.85
CA PHE A 95 9.63 1.55 9.85
C PHE A 95 9.67 0.33 8.92
N LEU A 96 10.81 -0.40 8.86
CA LEU A 96 10.98 -1.51 7.92
C LEU A 96 9.93 -2.60 8.09
N ALA A 97 9.58 -2.96 9.34
CA ALA A 97 8.53 -3.94 9.61
C ALA A 97 7.17 -3.49 9.04
N GLY A 98 6.77 -2.23 9.29
CA GLY A 98 5.54 -1.67 8.76
C GLY A 98 5.53 -1.54 7.23
N ILE A 99 6.67 -1.18 6.61
CA ILE A 99 6.82 -1.11 5.15
C ILE A 99 6.68 -2.51 4.52
N ARG A 100 7.27 -3.55 5.12
CA ARG A 100 7.10 -4.94 4.67
C ARG A 100 5.65 -5.40 4.85
N CYS A 101 5.00 -5.01 5.95
CA CYS A 101 3.58 -5.29 6.17
C CYS A 101 2.69 -4.65 5.10
N LEU A 102 2.96 -3.41 4.69
CA LEU A 102 2.22 -2.76 3.60
C LEU A 102 2.34 -3.54 2.28
N ASN A 103 3.53 -4.05 1.96
CA ASN A 103 3.73 -4.89 0.77
C ASN A 103 2.96 -6.22 0.86
N ARG A 104 2.95 -6.86 2.03
CA ARG A 104 2.16 -8.07 2.28
C ARG A 104 0.66 -7.81 2.04
N ILE A 105 0.10 -6.77 2.67
CA ILE A 105 -1.32 -6.41 2.49
C ILE A 105 -1.63 -6.14 1.01
N ARG A 106 -0.77 -5.41 0.30
CA ARG A 106 -0.96 -5.16 -1.14
C ARG A 106 -0.98 -6.48 -1.93
N ASN A 107 -0.10 -7.42 -1.61
CA ASN A 107 -0.06 -8.71 -2.32
C ASN A 107 -1.30 -9.55 -2.01
N ASP A 108 -1.76 -9.55 -0.76
CA ASP A 108 -3.00 -10.22 -0.38
C ASP A 108 -4.20 -9.66 -1.16
N ILE A 109 -4.25 -8.33 -1.32
CA ILE A 109 -5.26 -7.65 -2.14
C ILE A 109 -5.15 -8.03 -3.63
N ALA A 110 -3.93 -8.15 -4.16
CA ALA A 110 -3.72 -8.51 -5.56
C ALA A 110 -4.16 -9.94 -5.89
N HIS A 111 -4.22 -10.82 -4.88
CA HIS A 111 -4.58 -12.23 -5.05
C HIS A 111 -5.99 -12.59 -4.54
N ASN A 112 -6.65 -11.71 -3.78
CA ASN A 112 -7.96 -11.97 -3.18
C ASN A 112 -8.96 -10.84 -3.46
N LEU A 113 -10.16 -11.20 -3.96
CA LEU A 113 -11.27 -10.25 -4.18
C LEU A 113 -11.99 -9.87 -2.87
N ALA A 114 -11.94 -10.73 -1.86
CA ALA A 114 -12.48 -10.47 -0.53
C ALA A 114 -11.32 -10.08 0.39
N ILE A 115 -11.40 -8.90 1.00
CA ILE A 115 -10.34 -8.35 1.85
C ILE A 115 -10.98 -7.87 3.13
N GLU A 116 -10.48 -8.39 4.24
CA GLU A 116 -10.82 -7.90 5.56
C GLU A 116 -9.57 -7.26 6.17
N LEU A 117 -9.58 -5.93 6.31
CA LEU A 117 -8.53 -5.23 7.02
C LEU A 117 -8.91 -5.11 8.48
N THR A 118 -8.14 -5.76 9.34
CA THR A 118 -8.26 -5.70 10.80
C THR A 118 -7.02 -5.03 11.41
N LEU A 119 -7.09 -4.62 12.68
CA LEU A 119 -5.90 -4.11 13.38
C LEU A 119 -4.79 -5.16 13.46
N ASP A 120 -5.14 -6.43 13.60
CA ASP A 120 -4.17 -7.53 13.61
C ASP A 120 -3.47 -7.68 12.26
N SER A 121 -4.20 -7.52 11.15
CA SER A 121 -3.61 -7.58 9.80
C SER A 121 -2.58 -6.47 9.53
N ILE A 122 -2.66 -5.35 10.28
CA ILE A 122 -1.78 -4.20 10.18
C ILE A 122 -0.87 -4.02 11.41
N LYS A 123 -0.71 -5.06 12.24
CA LYS A 123 -0.03 -4.95 13.54
C LYS A 123 1.35 -4.29 13.45
N ASP A 124 2.17 -4.71 12.50
CA ASP A 124 3.52 -4.17 12.29
C ASP A 124 3.52 -2.65 11.97
N ILE A 125 2.45 -2.15 11.34
CA ILE A 125 2.22 -0.71 11.13
C ILE A 125 1.70 -0.06 12.40
N ALA A 126 0.67 -0.66 13.01
CA ALA A 126 -0.04 -0.10 14.17
C ALA A 126 0.82 -0.03 15.44
N GLU A 127 1.90 -0.80 15.52
CA GLU A 127 2.81 -0.86 16.66
C GLU A 127 4.15 -0.11 16.41
N THR A 128 4.33 0.51 15.24
CA THR A 128 5.52 1.33 14.97
C THR A 128 5.56 2.53 15.93
N LYS A 129 6.55 2.58 16.83
CA LYS A 129 6.55 3.46 18.00
C LYS A 129 6.55 4.96 17.67
N LEU A 130 7.48 5.46 16.85
CA LEU A 130 7.49 6.90 16.54
C LEU A 130 6.26 7.30 15.74
N PHE A 131 5.82 6.45 14.82
CA PHE A 131 4.58 6.67 14.08
C PHE A 131 3.37 6.83 15.02
N VAL A 132 3.18 5.90 15.96
CA VAL A 132 2.06 5.95 16.92
C VAL A 132 2.14 7.20 17.79
N ALA A 133 3.33 7.54 18.29
CA ALA A 133 3.54 8.71 19.12
C ALA A 133 3.21 10.00 18.36
N LEU A 134 3.80 10.19 17.16
CA LEU A 134 3.55 11.40 16.36
C LEU A 134 2.08 11.49 15.94
N ARG A 135 1.47 10.37 15.53
CA ARG A 135 0.07 10.34 15.10
C ARG A 135 -0.88 10.80 16.20
N ARG A 136 -0.60 10.44 17.46
CA ARG A 136 -1.37 10.90 18.63
C ARG A 136 -1.19 12.39 18.88
N GLU A 137 0.04 12.89 18.81
CA GLU A 137 0.33 14.32 18.99
C GLU A 137 -0.34 15.19 17.92
N LEU A 138 -0.26 14.79 16.64
CA LEU A 138 -0.87 15.52 15.52
C LEU A 138 -2.41 15.50 15.53
N ALA A 139 -3.03 14.56 16.24
CA ALA A 139 -4.48 14.48 16.34
C ALA A 139 -5.07 15.41 17.40
N LYS A 140 -4.25 15.90 18.34
CA LYS A 140 -4.71 16.74 19.45
C LYS A 140 -5.46 17.98 18.95
N PRO A 141 -6.58 18.35 19.60
CA PRO A 141 -7.11 17.80 20.86
C PRO A 141 -7.92 16.50 20.71
N ASN A 142 -8.09 15.99 19.50
CA ASN A 142 -8.89 14.78 19.24
C ASN A 142 -8.03 13.50 19.30
N GLU A 143 -8.70 12.36 19.22
CA GLU A 143 -8.05 11.08 19.02
C GLU A 143 -7.89 10.76 17.52
N PRO A 144 -6.80 10.07 17.12
CA PRO A 144 -6.62 9.70 15.73
C PRO A 144 -7.54 8.52 15.36
N CYS A 145 -8.14 8.56 14.17
CA CYS A 145 -9.07 7.53 13.69
C CYS A 145 -8.47 6.11 13.79
N SER A 146 -9.17 5.15 14.39
CA SER A 146 -8.66 3.78 14.58
C SER A 146 -8.91 2.84 13.40
N GLN A 147 -9.63 3.28 12.36
CA GLN A 147 -9.94 2.45 11.20
C GLN A 147 -8.65 2.00 10.49
N PRO A 148 -8.45 0.69 10.22
CA PRO A 148 -7.19 0.16 9.69
C PRO A 148 -6.69 0.88 8.43
N ILE A 149 -7.60 1.19 7.50
CA ILE A 149 -7.24 1.92 6.28
C ILE A 149 -6.72 3.34 6.56
N SER A 150 -7.26 4.02 7.58
CA SER A 150 -6.77 5.34 8.00
C SER A 150 -5.39 5.26 8.63
N VAL A 151 -5.12 4.19 9.38
CA VAL A 151 -3.79 3.92 9.97
C VAL A 151 -2.76 3.68 8.86
N ILE A 152 -3.08 2.83 7.88
CA ILE A 152 -2.23 2.58 6.70
C ILE A 152 -1.91 3.89 5.97
N GLU A 153 -2.92 4.70 5.65
CA GLU A 153 -2.71 5.96 4.93
C GLU A 153 -1.86 6.97 5.72
N SER A 154 -2.07 7.04 7.03
CA SER A 154 -1.26 7.91 7.92
C SER A 154 0.19 7.43 7.96
N PHE A 155 0.40 6.11 8.07
CA PHE A 155 1.71 5.50 8.08
C PHE A 155 2.46 5.76 6.77
N SER A 156 1.82 5.53 5.63
CA SER A 156 2.42 5.76 4.32
C SER A 156 2.85 7.21 4.10
N LYS A 157 2.03 8.18 4.55
CA LYS A 157 2.40 9.61 4.52
C LYS A 157 3.62 9.89 5.40
N HIS A 158 3.63 9.34 6.61
CA HIS A 158 4.74 9.52 7.54
C HIS A 158 6.04 8.95 6.99
N VAL A 159 6.02 7.72 6.46
CA VAL A 159 7.18 7.10 5.80
C VAL A 159 7.67 7.94 4.62
N GLY A 160 6.76 8.50 3.82
CA GLY A 160 7.14 9.42 2.74
C GLY A 160 7.89 10.65 3.25
N VAL A 161 7.40 11.28 4.33
CA VAL A 161 8.11 12.41 4.98
C VAL A 161 9.50 12.02 5.47
N VAL A 162 9.63 10.83 6.08
CA VAL A 162 10.94 10.34 6.54
C VAL A 162 11.91 10.18 5.35
N PHE A 163 11.50 9.47 4.28
CA PHE A 163 12.33 9.32 3.09
C PHE A 163 12.69 10.66 2.42
N ASP A 164 11.74 11.59 2.32
CA ASP A 164 11.96 12.91 1.75
C ASP A 164 12.98 13.71 2.59
N SER A 165 12.82 13.72 3.91
CA SER A 165 13.71 14.41 4.85
C SER A 165 15.15 13.88 4.84
N ILE A 166 15.31 12.56 4.68
CA ILE A 166 16.63 11.93 4.54
C ILE A 166 17.21 12.26 3.17
N SER A 167 16.38 12.36 2.12
CA SER A 167 16.85 12.63 0.76
C SER A 167 17.20 14.10 0.54
N ASP A 168 16.62 15.02 1.30
CA ASP A 168 16.88 16.45 1.18
C ASP A 168 18.28 16.82 1.71
N PRO A 169 19.22 17.24 0.84
CA PRO A 169 20.53 17.71 1.25
C PRO A 169 20.48 19.01 2.06
N ASN A 170 19.37 19.75 2.00
CA ASN A 170 19.14 20.98 2.75
C ASN A 170 18.30 20.77 4.01
N SER A 171 18.05 19.53 4.43
CA SER A 171 17.31 19.30 5.67
C SER A 171 18.06 19.92 6.84
N LEU A 172 17.32 20.60 7.74
CA LEU A 172 17.89 21.28 8.90
C LEU A 172 18.84 20.37 9.68
N SER A 173 18.47 19.10 9.86
CA SER A 173 19.30 18.09 10.54
C SER A 173 20.65 17.85 9.85
N LYS A 174 20.69 17.80 8.51
CA LYS A 174 21.96 17.63 7.76
C LYS A 174 22.80 18.90 7.74
N ILE A 175 22.17 20.07 7.65
CA ILE A 175 22.86 21.36 7.76
C ILE A 175 23.50 21.50 9.15
N PHE A 176 22.76 21.17 10.22
CA PHE A 176 23.28 21.19 11.59
C PHE A 176 24.42 20.18 11.78
N ALA A 177 24.28 18.94 11.31
CA ALA A 177 25.35 17.94 11.40
C ALA A 177 26.62 18.37 10.66
N LYS A 178 26.49 18.98 9.47
CA LYS A 178 27.61 19.51 8.70
C LYS A 178 28.31 20.67 9.41
N ALA A 179 27.54 21.63 9.93
CA ALA A 179 28.08 22.78 10.66
C ALA A 179 28.84 22.36 11.93
N LEU A 180 28.38 21.32 12.63
CA LEU A 180 29.08 20.78 13.80
C LEU A 180 30.39 20.06 13.44
N ALA A 181 30.42 19.33 12.32
CA ALA A 181 31.62 18.63 11.85
C ALA A 181 32.73 19.60 11.41
N GLU A 182 32.38 20.72 10.76
CA GLU A 182 33.33 21.74 10.30
C GLU A 182 33.95 22.56 11.45
N GLN A 183 33.35 22.57 12.64
CA GLN A 183 33.92 23.23 13.84
C GLN A 183 34.89 22.35 14.65
N GLN A 184 35.01 21.07 14.32
CA GLN A 184 35.91 20.12 15.00
C GLN A 184 37.21 19.85 14.21
N THR A 185 37.38 20.50 13.06
CA THR A 185 38.61 20.56 12.24
C THR A 185 39.26 21.93 12.32
#